data_AF-A0A381UA92-F1
#
_entry.id   AF-A0A381UA92-F1
#
_cell.length_a   1.000
_cell.length_b   1.000
_cell.length_c   1.000
_cell.angle_alpha   90.00
_cell.angle_beta   90.00
_cell.angle_gamma   90.00
#
_symmetry.space_group_name_H-M   'P 1'
#
loop_
_entity.id
_entity.type
_entity.pdbx_description
1 polymer ?
#
loop_
_entity_poly.entity_id
_entity_poly.type
_entity_poly.pdbx_seq_one_letter_code
_entity_poly.pdbx_strand_id
1 'polypeptide(L)'
;MTIIQCSKCGSDVSNVAGTCSRCGADIEPQVRCTDCGQHFDSSLTSCPACGCPVAVRQPHTVSKETYNPRGALGQRGDMESLVHPKEKMYFAIAVVISVLLYLFLAISIVGIGYIVIGAVVVFIAQGLIIGNLKGNAVRVSERQFPDIHQLTVGLSREMGLRQVPEVYIVQSGGVLNALASWFFGTDFVVIYSDVLELAYENGEPAVAFVLAHELAHVKRKHVILRLLFFPGMVMPFLGKAYSRACEYTCDRLGAHWRPDGAADGLRVLAAGKRLYTRVDIEE
;
A
#
# COMPACT_ATOMS: atom_id res chain seq x y z
N MET A 1 -32.21 -6.07 -11.77
CA MET A 1 -33.15 -5.28 -10.95
C MET A 1 -34.51 -5.90 -11.18
N THR A 2 -35.11 -6.49 -10.16
CA THR A 2 -36.35 -7.28 -10.30
C THR A 2 -37.46 -6.56 -9.55
N ILE A 3 -38.68 -6.63 -10.08
CA ILE A 3 -39.87 -6.03 -9.47
C ILE A 3 -40.51 -7.07 -8.54
N ILE A 4 -40.78 -6.67 -7.31
CA ILE A 4 -41.48 -7.46 -6.29
C ILE A 4 -42.76 -6.72 -5.86
N GLN A 5 -43.75 -7.43 -5.34
CA GLN A 5 -44.95 -6.78 -4.80
C GLN A 5 -44.76 -6.42 -3.32
N CYS A 6 -45.11 -5.19 -2.97
CA CYS A 6 -45.12 -4.74 -1.59
C CYS A 6 -46.17 -5.54 -0.79
N SER A 7 -45.74 -6.19 0.30
CA SER A 7 -46.60 -6.99 1.19
C SER A 7 -47.75 -6.21 1.83
N LYS A 8 -47.63 -4.87 1.93
CA LYS A 8 -48.61 -4.01 2.60
C LYS A 8 -49.64 -3.40 1.65
N CYS A 9 -49.26 -3.06 0.42
CA CYS A 9 -50.15 -2.34 -0.51
C CYS A 9 -50.24 -2.95 -1.92
N GLY A 10 -49.55 -4.06 -2.17
CA GLY A 10 -49.58 -4.79 -3.44
C GLY A 10 -48.96 -4.07 -4.63
N SER A 11 -48.32 -2.91 -4.43
CA SER A 11 -47.68 -2.18 -5.51
C SER A 11 -46.35 -2.82 -5.92
N ASP A 12 -46.09 -2.82 -7.22
CA ASP A 12 -44.82 -3.20 -7.81
C ASP A 12 -43.70 -2.24 -7.37
N VAL A 13 -42.70 -2.77 -6.66
CA VAL A 13 -41.55 -2.03 -6.12
C VAL A 13 -40.24 -2.75 -6.48
N SER A 14 -39.14 -2.01 -6.60
CA SER A 14 -37.84 -2.61 -6.87
C SER A 14 -37.33 -3.39 -5.66
N ASN A 15 -36.75 -4.57 -5.89
CA ASN A 15 -36.14 -5.40 -4.85
C ASN A 15 -34.92 -4.78 -4.13
N VAL A 16 -34.48 -3.59 -4.54
CA VAL A 16 -33.42 -2.81 -3.90
C VAL A 16 -33.91 -1.46 -3.36
N ALA A 17 -35.21 -1.17 -3.48
CA ALA A 17 -35.79 0.03 -2.86
C ALA A 17 -35.84 -0.20 -1.34
N GLY A 18 -35.34 0.74 -0.53
CA GLY A 18 -35.42 0.64 0.94
C GLY A 18 -36.83 0.85 1.49
N THR A 19 -37.68 1.58 0.76
CA THR A 19 -39.06 1.89 1.16
C THR A 19 -40.00 1.85 -0.04
N CYS A 20 -41.23 1.39 0.16
CA CYS A 20 -42.28 1.43 -0.85
C CYS A 20 -42.69 2.88 -1.15
N SER A 21 -42.58 3.30 -2.41
CA SER A 21 -42.95 4.65 -2.87
C SER A 21 -44.44 4.99 -2.72
N ARG A 22 -45.31 3.99 -2.52
CA ARG A 22 -46.75 4.17 -2.40
C ARG A 22 -47.26 4.21 -0.96
N CYS A 23 -46.73 3.36 -0.08
CA CYS A 23 -47.24 3.20 1.29
C CYS A 23 -46.20 3.43 2.39
N GLY A 24 -44.94 3.70 2.02
CA GLY A 24 -43.86 3.96 2.97
C GLY A 24 -43.43 2.75 3.81
N ALA A 25 -43.89 1.54 3.51
CA ALA A 25 -43.44 0.33 4.19
C ALA A 25 -41.97 0.03 3.83
N ASP A 26 -41.18 -0.37 4.82
CA ASP A 26 -39.81 -0.83 4.62
C ASP A 26 -39.80 -2.09 3.75
N ILE A 27 -38.89 -2.15 2.78
CA ILE A 27 -38.73 -3.27 1.88
C ILE A 27 -37.36 -3.89 2.15
N GLU A 28 -37.37 -5.11 2.67
CA GLU A 28 -36.15 -5.87 2.96
C GLU A 28 -35.46 -6.29 1.65
N PRO A 29 -34.17 -5.96 1.44
CA PRO A 29 -33.47 -6.25 0.20
C PRO A 29 -33.32 -7.76 -0.02
N GLN A 30 -33.78 -8.24 -1.17
CA GLN A 30 -33.75 -9.66 -1.54
C GLN A 30 -32.56 -9.96 -2.47
N VAL A 31 -31.78 -10.98 -2.13
CA VAL A 31 -30.61 -11.47 -2.90
C VAL A 31 -30.99 -12.76 -3.63
N ARG A 32 -30.43 -12.97 -4.83
CA ARG A 32 -30.58 -14.20 -5.61
C ARG A 32 -29.37 -15.11 -5.38
N CYS A 33 -29.59 -16.36 -4.98
CA CYS A 33 -28.53 -17.36 -4.90
C CYS A 33 -27.87 -17.56 -6.27
N THR A 34 -26.54 -17.59 -6.33
CA THR A 34 -25.79 -17.87 -7.56
C THR A 34 -25.85 -19.35 -7.96
N ASP A 35 -26.01 -20.27 -7.00
CA ASP A 35 -26.06 -21.72 -7.27
C ASP A 35 -27.48 -22.21 -7.57
N CYS A 36 -28.44 -21.97 -6.66
CA CYS A 36 -29.79 -22.54 -6.81
C CYS A 36 -30.82 -21.56 -7.40
N GLY A 37 -30.45 -20.29 -7.57
CA GLY A 37 -31.34 -19.25 -8.12
C GLY A 37 -32.46 -18.79 -7.18
N GLN A 38 -32.57 -19.30 -5.95
CA GLN A 38 -33.58 -18.89 -4.98
C GLN A 38 -33.37 -17.43 -4.54
N HIS A 39 -34.46 -16.69 -4.37
CA HIS A 39 -34.46 -15.36 -3.77
C HIS A 39 -34.74 -15.45 -2.27
N PHE A 40 -33.94 -14.76 -1.46
CA PHE A 40 -34.11 -14.71 0.00
C PHE A 40 -33.51 -13.42 0.58
N ASP A 41 -33.80 -13.17 1.86
CA ASP A 41 -33.34 -11.99 2.57
C ASP A 41 -31.80 -11.93 2.64
N SER A 42 -31.26 -10.76 2.28
CA SER A 42 -29.84 -10.40 2.43
C SER A 42 -29.26 -10.56 3.84
N SER A 43 -30.10 -10.65 4.88
CA SER A 43 -29.67 -10.86 6.28
C SER A 43 -29.12 -12.27 6.56
N LEU A 44 -29.42 -13.25 5.69
CA LEU A 44 -28.99 -14.65 5.87
C LEU A 44 -27.56 -14.87 5.36
N THR A 45 -26.71 -15.49 6.20
CA THR A 45 -25.32 -15.83 5.88
C THR A 45 -25.17 -17.03 4.93
N SER A 46 -26.24 -17.80 4.73
CA SER A 46 -26.28 -18.97 3.85
C SER A 46 -27.66 -19.11 3.22
N CYS A 47 -27.70 -19.55 1.96
CA CYS A 47 -28.95 -19.82 1.25
C CYS A 47 -29.77 -20.91 1.96
N PRO A 48 -31.04 -20.68 2.31
CA PRO A 48 -31.84 -21.65 3.07
C PRO A 48 -32.17 -22.94 2.28
N ALA A 49 -32.21 -22.92 0.94
CA ALA A 49 -32.43 -24.14 0.16
C ALA A 49 -31.18 -25.00 -0.07
N CYS A 50 -30.01 -24.41 -0.30
CA CYS A 50 -28.82 -25.16 -0.74
C CYS A 50 -27.59 -25.02 0.17
N GLY A 51 -27.63 -24.16 1.18
CA GLY A 51 -26.51 -23.93 2.09
C GLY A 51 -25.34 -23.13 1.50
N CYS A 52 -25.44 -22.63 0.27
CA CYS A 52 -24.40 -21.83 -0.36
C CYS A 52 -24.15 -20.53 0.44
N PRO A 53 -22.90 -20.24 0.83
CA PRO A 53 -22.56 -19.04 1.60
C PRO A 53 -22.78 -17.78 0.75
N VAL A 54 -23.55 -16.83 1.26
CA VAL A 54 -23.75 -15.56 0.58
C VAL A 54 -22.67 -14.59 1.04
N ALA A 55 -21.92 -14.04 0.09
CA ALA A 55 -21.10 -12.88 0.35
C ALA A 55 -22.01 -11.72 0.76
N VAL A 56 -22.17 -11.52 2.08
CA VAL A 56 -22.88 -10.37 2.64
C VAL A 56 -22.11 -9.15 2.14
N ARG A 57 -22.64 -8.47 1.10
CA ARG A 57 -22.27 -7.07 0.86
C ARG A 57 -22.88 -6.30 2.01
N GLN A 58 -22.18 -6.28 3.15
CA GLN A 58 -22.44 -5.23 4.11
C GLN A 58 -22.22 -3.94 3.34
N PRO A 59 -23.21 -3.02 3.28
CA PRO A 59 -22.88 -1.66 2.93
C PRO A 59 -21.90 -1.25 4.01
N HIS A 60 -20.60 -1.23 3.68
CA HIS A 60 -19.61 -0.52 4.46
C HIS A 60 -20.04 0.94 4.44
N THR A 61 -20.98 1.28 5.32
CA THR A 61 -20.97 2.55 5.99
C THR A 61 -19.68 2.50 6.80
N VAL A 62 -18.57 2.78 6.12
CA VAL A 62 -17.39 3.32 6.77
C VAL A 62 -17.96 4.50 7.52
N SER A 63 -18.13 4.32 8.83
CA SER A 63 -18.45 5.39 9.75
C SER A 63 -17.51 6.52 9.37
N LYS A 64 -18.03 7.75 9.28
CA LYS A 64 -17.21 8.96 9.24
C LYS A 64 -16.47 9.14 10.58
N GLU A 65 -15.82 8.09 11.07
CA GLU A 65 -14.72 8.22 12.00
C GLU A 65 -13.56 8.74 11.18
N THR A 66 -13.58 10.07 11.08
CA THR A 66 -12.46 10.93 10.74
C THR A 66 -11.17 10.22 11.14
N TYR A 67 -10.34 9.89 10.15
CA TYR A 67 -8.92 9.60 10.33
C TYR A 67 -8.41 10.39 11.54
N ASN A 68 -8.07 9.70 12.62
CA ASN A 68 -7.58 10.34 13.83
C ASN A 68 -6.05 10.41 13.73
N PRO A 69 -5.47 11.51 13.23
CA PRO A 69 -4.00 11.64 13.15
C PRO A 69 -3.35 11.50 14.53
N ARG A 70 -4.10 11.69 15.61
CA ARG A 70 -3.59 11.73 16.99
C ARG A 70 -3.66 10.41 17.76
N GLY A 71 -4.29 9.36 17.22
CA GLY A 71 -4.53 8.12 17.97
C GLY A 71 -3.26 7.36 18.36
N ALA A 72 -2.18 7.52 17.60
CA ALA A 72 -0.96 6.72 17.76
C ALA A 72 0.30 7.52 17.40
N LEU A 73 0.51 8.67 18.04
CA LEU A 73 1.68 9.50 17.75
C LEU A 73 2.95 8.95 18.42
N GLY A 74 3.98 8.66 17.63
CA GLY A 74 5.36 8.80 18.11
C GLY A 74 5.67 10.27 18.36
N GLN A 75 6.41 10.55 19.45
CA GLN A 75 6.86 11.91 19.76
C GLN A 75 7.74 12.45 18.64
N ARG A 76 7.77 13.77 18.38
CA ARG A 76 8.77 14.40 17.50
C ARG A 76 10.18 14.28 18.12
N GLY A 77 10.74 13.08 18.12
CA GLY A 77 12.10 12.78 18.54
C GLY A 77 13.09 13.06 17.42
N ASP A 78 14.38 13.02 17.74
CA ASP A 78 15.43 13.09 16.75
C ASP A 78 15.35 11.88 15.82
N MET A 79 14.79 12.10 14.63
CA MET A 79 14.64 11.12 13.57
C MET A 79 15.96 10.47 13.15
N GLU A 80 17.08 11.15 13.41
CA GLU A 80 18.40 10.63 13.09
C GLU A 80 18.79 9.46 14.00
N SER A 81 18.25 9.41 15.23
CA SER A 81 18.42 8.28 16.15
C SER A 81 17.72 6.99 15.69
N LEU A 82 16.66 7.12 14.89
CA LEU A 82 15.89 5.98 14.37
C LEU A 82 16.59 5.29 13.19
N VAL A 83 17.53 5.99 12.54
CA VAL A 83 18.28 5.47 11.40
C VAL A 83 19.24 4.37 11.86
N HIS A 84 19.13 3.21 11.25
CA HIS A 84 20.03 2.10 11.54
C HIS A 84 21.48 2.49 11.18
N PRO A 85 22.46 2.36 12.09
CA PRO A 85 23.82 2.88 11.86
C PRO A 85 24.51 2.21 10.67
N LYS A 86 24.20 0.93 10.42
CA LYS A 86 24.72 0.21 9.25
C LYS A 86 24.17 0.72 7.92
N GLU A 87 23.01 1.39 7.89
CA GLU A 87 22.50 2.02 6.66
C GLU A 87 23.49 3.11 6.21
N LYS A 88 23.84 4.04 7.11
CA LYS A 88 24.80 5.12 6.82
C LYS A 88 26.17 4.57 6.43
N MET A 89 26.65 3.55 7.15
CA MET A 89 27.95 2.93 6.89
C MET A 89 28.01 2.23 5.52
N TYR A 90 27.05 1.34 5.22
CA TYR A 90 27.02 0.63 3.94
C TYR A 90 26.76 1.59 2.77
N PHE A 91 25.92 2.60 2.97
CA PHE A 91 25.72 3.65 1.98
C PHE A 91 27.01 4.42 1.69
N ALA A 92 27.75 4.84 2.72
CA ALA A 92 29.03 5.53 2.53
C ALA A 92 30.04 4.69 1.74
N ILE A 93 30.14 3.39 2.03
CA ILE A 93 31.01 2.46 1.28
C ILE A 93 30.55 2.38 -0.18
N ALA A 94 29.23 2.21 -0.43
CA ALA A 94 28.69 2.14 -1.78
C ALA A 94 28.91 3.44 -2.58
N VAL A 95 28.80 4.60 -1.93
CA VAL A 95 29.10 5.90 -2.53
C VAL A 95 30.56 5.99 -2.94
N VAL A 96 31.50 5.65 -2.05
CA VAL A 96 32.93 5.69 -2.36
C VAL A 96 33.26 4.80 -3.56
N ILE A 97 32.79 3.55 -3.56
CA ILE A 97 33.01 2.61 -4.68
C ILE A 97 32.43 3.16 -5.97
N SER A 98 31.20 3.66 -5.94
CA SER A 98 30.52 4.20 -7.12
C SER A 98 31.25 5.43 -7.68
N VAL A 99 31.67 6.35 -6.81
CA VAL A 99 32.39 7.56 -7.23
C VAL A 99 33.73 7.20 -7.86
N LEU A 100 34.50 6.27 -7.26
CA LEU A 100 35.76 5.82 -7.85
C LEU A 100 35.56 5.18 -9.22
N LEU A 101 34.53 4.36 -9.39
CA LEU A 101 34.19 3.76 -10.67
C LEU A 101 33.75 4.80 -11.70
N TYR A 102 32.93 5.78 -11.31
CA TYR A 102 32.54 6.87 -12.20
C TYR A 102 33.72 7.74 -12.63
N LEU A 103 34.64 8.05 -11.71
CA LEU A 103 35.85 8.79 -12.04
C LEU A 103 36.74 8.01 -13.01
N PHE A 104 36.93 6.70 -12.77
CA PHE A 104 37.66 5.83 -13.67
C PHE A 104 37.04 5.82 -15.08
N LEU A 105 35.72 5.65 -15.17
CA LEU A 105 35.01 5.67 -16.45
C LEU A 105 35.10 7.05 -17.14
N ALA A 106 34.95 8.15 -16.39
CA ALA A 106 34.98 9.50 -16.93
C ALA A 106 36.35 9.91 -17.48
N ILE A 107 37.45 9.43 -16.89
CA ILE A 107 38.81 9.69 -17.39
C ILE A 107 39.05 8.99 -18.74
N SER A 108 38.36 7.87 -18.99
CA SER A 108 38.51 7.12 -20.24
C SER A 108 37.49 7.57 -21.31
N ILE A 109 37.96 7.83 -22.54
CA ILE A 109 37.07 8.19 -23.67
C ILE A 109 36.00 7.11 -23.90
N VAL A 110 36.36 5.83 -23.76
CA VAL A 110 35.44 4.70 -23.88
C VAL A 110 34.44 4.65 -22.70
N GLY A 111 34.87 4.96 -21.49
CA GLY A 111 34.03 4.91 -20.29
C GLY A 111 32.93 5.97 -20.28
N ILE A 112 33.16 7.14 -20.88
CA ILE A 112 32.10 8.13 -21.12
C ILE A 112 30.97 7.51 -21.98
N GLY A 113 31.32 6.74 -23.00
CA GLY A 113 30.34 6.01 -23.81
C GLY A 113 29.48 5.06 -22.98
N TYR A 114 30.08 4.30 -22.06
CA TYR A 114 29.33 3.43 -21.14
C TYR A 114 28.42 4.21 -20.18
N ILE A 115 28.86 5.37 -19.68
CA ILE A 115 28.02 6.22 -18.82
C ILE A 115 26.79 6.70 -19.59
N VAL A 116 26.97 7.19 -20.81
CA VAL A 116 25.87 7.69 -21.66
C VAL A 116 24.89 6.57 -22.00
N ILE A 117 25.41 5.41 -22.45
CA ILE A 117 24.56 4.25 -22.77
C ILE A 117 23.80 3.80 -21.53
N GLY A 118 24.47 3.68 -20.37
CA GLY A 118 23.85 3.32 -19.11
C GLY A 118 22.73 4.28 -18.71
N ALA A 119 22.96 5.59 -18.83
CA ALA A 119 21.96 6.61 -18.53
C ALA A 119 20.74 6.50 -19.46
N VAL A 120 20.95 6.26 -20.76
CA VAL A 120 19.86 6.05 -21.73
C VAL A 120 19.05 4.79 -21.41
N VAL A 121 19.73 3.68 -21.08
CA VAL A 121 19.08 2.42 -20.70
C VAL A 121 18.23 2.62 -19.44
N VAL A 122 18.79 3.26 -18.41
CA VAL A 122 18.06 3.58 -17.17
C VAL A 122 16.85 4.46 -17.46
N PHE A 123 17.00 5.48 -18.30
CA PHE A 123 15.90 6.37 -18.68
C PHE A 123 14.75 5.60 -19.37
N ILE A 124 15.08 4.75 -20.35
CA ILE A 124 14.07 3.94 -21.05
C ILE A 124 13.42 2.95 -20.09
N ALA A 125 14.20 2.25 -19.27
CA ALA A 125 13.68 1.28 -18.30
C ALA A 125 12.73 1.95 -17.29
N GLN A 126 13.07 3.14 -16.79
CA GLN A 126 12.23 3.90 -15.87
C GLN A 126 10.89 4.28 -16.54
N GLY A 127 10.93 4.72 -17.80
CA GLY A 127 9.71 5.02 -18.57
C GLY A 127 8.81 3.80 -18.75
N LEU A 128 9.40 2.64 -19.08
CA LEU A 128 8.65 1.38 -19.23
C LEU A 128 8.02 0.90 -17.92
N ILE A 129 8.76 0.96 -16.80
CA ILE A 129 8.25 0.56 -15.48
C ILE A 129 7.07 1.43 -15.08
N ILE A 130 7.16 2.75 -15.28
CA ILE A 130 6.07 3.68 -14.92
C ILE A 130 4.89 3.54 -15.85
N GLY A 131 5.13 3.34 -17.16
CA GLY A 131 4.08 3.06 -18.12
C GLY A 131 3.33 1.79 -17.74
N ASN A 132 4.05 0.73 -17.38
CA ASN A 132 3.47 -0.53 -16.91
C ASN A 132 2.68 -0.35 -15.61
N LEU A 133 3.23 0.39 -14.64
CA LEU A 133 2.55 0.69 -13.37
C LEU A 133 1.23 1.45 -13.63
N LYS A 134 1.27 2.55 -14.38
CA LYS A 134 0.08 3.35 -14.67
C LYS A 134 -0.96 2.59 -15.51
N GLY A 135 -0.52 1.65 -16.35
CA GLY A 135 -1.41 0.82 -17.16
C GLY A 135 -2.07 -0.33 -16.40
N ASN A 136 -1.48 -0.82 -15.31
CA ASN A 136 -1.94 -2.03 -14.59
C ASN A 136 -2.34 -1.77 -13.13
N ALA A 137 -2.26 -0.53 -12.65
CA ALA A 137 -2.55 -0.17 -11.26
C ALA A 137 -3.73 0.79 -11.15
N VAL A 138 -4.37 0.79 -9.99
CA VAL A 138 -5.42 1.76 -9.64
C VAL A 138 -4.80 2.90 -8.84
N ARG A 139 -4.90 4.13 -9.34
CA ARG A 139 -4.42 5.31 -8.62
C ARG A 139 -5.32 5.62 -7.42
N VAL A 140 -4.72 5.80 -6.25
CA VAL A 140 -5.42 6.31 -5.07
C VAL A 140 -5.66 7.81 -5.21
N SER A 141 -6.89 8.26 -4.92
CA SER A 141 -7.31 9.65 -5.02
C SER A 141 -8.43 9.95 -4.02
N GLU A 142 -8.84 11.21 -3.91
CA GLU A 142 -10.01 11.60 -3.11
C GLU A 142 -11.31 10.88 -3.50
N ARG A 143 -11.37 10.30 -4.71
CA ARG A 143 -12.52 9.55 -5.22
C ARG A 143 -12.31 8.04 -5.18
N GLN A 144 -11.07 7.57 -5.14
CA GLN A 144 -10.69 6.16 -5.19
C GLN A 144 -9.83 5.83 -3.97
N PHE A 145 -10.39 5.07 -3.02
CA PHE A 145 -9.76 4.83 -1.71
C PHE A 145 -9.52 6.14 -0.93
N PRO A 146 -10.59 6.91 -0.63
CA PRO A 146 -10.47 8.22 0.01
C PRO A 146 -9.85 8.18 1.41
N ASP A 147 -10.09 7.09 2.14
CA ASP A 147 -9.46 6.72 3.41
C ASP A 147 -7.94 6.61 3.29
N ILE A 148 -7.44 5.82 2.33
CA ILE A 148 -6.00 5.66 2.08
C ILE A 148 -5.37 6.95 1.59
N HIS A 149 -6.08 7.71 0.75
CA HIS A 149 -5.64 9.02 0.31
C HIS A 149 -5.45 9.99 1.49
N GLN A 150 -6.43 10.08 2.39
CA GLN A 150 -6.37 10.94 3.58
C GLN A 150 -5.23 10.52 4.52
N LEU A 151 -5.09 9.22 4.75
CA LEU A 151 -4.01 8.65 5.55
C LEU A 151 -2.63 8.97 4.96
N THR A 152 -2.47 8.83 3.65
CA THR A 152 -1.22 9.16 2.93
C THR A 152 -0.88 10.63 3.07
N VAL A 153 -1.85 11.52 2.85
CA VAL A 153 -1.66 12.98 2.97
C VAL A 153 -1.32 13.37 4.41
N GLY A 154 -2.00 12.78 5.39
CA GLY A 154 -1.75 12.98 6.82
C GLY A 154 -0.33 12.60 7.20
N LEU A 155 0.05 11.34 6.94
CA LEU A 155 1.40 10.83 7.20
C LEU A 155 2.48 11.62 6.47
N SER A 156 2.26 11.97 5.19
CA SER A 156 3.23 12.76 4.42
C SER A 156 3.51 14.13 5.04
N ARG A 157 2.46 14.80 5.54
CA ARG A 157 2.59 16.09 6.24
C ARG A 157 3.28 15.92 7.59
N GLU A 158 2.93 14.90 8.36
CA GLU A 158 3.55 14.61 9.65
C GLU A 158 5.03 14.26 9.50
N MET A 159 5.37 13.51 8.46
CA MET A 159 6.73 13.17 8.08
C MET A 159 7.49 14.36 7.46
N GLY A 160 6.84 15.48 7.17
CA GLY A 160 7.49 16.63 6.53
C GLY A 160 8.03 16.32 5.14
N LEU A 161 7.36 15.44 4.38
CA LEU A 161 7.70 15.21 2.98
C LEU A 161 7.47 16.50 2.19
N ARG A 162 8.38 16.81 1.27
CA ARG A 162 8.28 18.02 0.41
C ARG A 162 7.04 18.02 -0.48
N GLN A 163 6.61 16.82 -0.84
CA GLN A 163 5.49 16.55 -1.72
C GLN A 163 4.83 15.26 -1.27
N VAL A 164 3.51 15.15 -1.43
CA VAL A 164 2.80 13.90 -1.18
C VAL A 164 3.06 12.97 -2.37
N PRO A 165 3.61 11.77 -2.16
CA PRO A 165 3.84 10.82 -3.25
C PRO A 165 2.52 10.29 -3.83
N GLU A 166 2.53 9.93 -5.10
CA GLU A 166 1.38 9.29 -5.73
C GLU A 166 1.30 7.82 -5.32
N VAL A 167 0.17 7.42 -4.72
CA VAL A 167 -0.07 6.03 -4.31
C VAL A 167 -0.84 5.26 -5.38
N TYR A 168 -0.36 4.07 -5.71
CA TYR A 168 -0.95 3.15 -6.67
C TYR A 168 -1.22 1.80 -6.02
N ILE A 169 -2.40 1.23 -6.27
CA ILE A 169 -2.76 -0.11 -5.82
C ILE A 169 -2.54 -1.09 -6.97
N VAL A 170 -1.71 -2.10 -6.72
CA VAL A 170 -1.41 -3.17 -7.68
C VAL A 170 -1.93 -4.49 -7.15
N GLN A 171 -2.47 -5.32 -8.04
CA GLN A 171 -2.76 -6.71 -7.74
C GLN A 171 -1.50 -7.54 -7.98
N SER A 172 -0.94 -8.12 -6.92
CA SER A 172 0.20 -9.05 -7.00
C SER A 172 -0.09 -10.23 -6.09
N GLY A 173 -0.09 -11.44 -6.64
CA GLY A 173 -0.42 -12.66 -5.89
C GLY A 173 0.67 -13.02 -4.87
N GLY A 174 0.64 -12.40 -3.69
CA GLY A 174 1.41 -12.82 -2.52
C GLY A 174 2.86 -12.36 -2.43
N VAL A 175 3.33 -11.46 -3.28
CA VAL A 175 4.64 -10.81 -3.13
C VAL A 175 4.41 -9.40 -2.63
N LEU A 176 4.86 -9.07 -1.41
CA LEU A 176 4.81 -7.74 -0.79
C LEU A 176 6.08 -6.94 -1.14
N ASN A 177 5.91 -5.70 -1.60
CA ASN A 177 6.92 -4.84 -2.25
C ASN A 177 6.21 -3.55 -2.66
N ALA A 178 6.42 -2.44 -1.96
CA ALA A 178 6.23 -1.15 -2.61
C ALA A 178 7.48 -0.79 -3.39
N LEU A 179 7.29 -0.20 -4.56
CA LEU A 179 8.38 0.36 -5.34
C LEU A 179 8.24 1.87 -5.35
N ALA A 180 9.15 2.55 -4.65
CA ALA A 180 9.21 4.00 -4.64
C ALA A 180 9.98 4.54 -5.85
N SER A 181 9.35 4.62 -7.02
CA SER A 181 10.03 5.12 -8.21
C SER A 181 10.15 6.65 -8.18
N TRP A 182 11.23 7.22 -8.73
CA TRP A 182 11.36 8.66 -8.96
C TRP A 182 11.35 8.93 -10.46
N PHE A 183 10.45 9.79 -10.93
CA PHE A 183 10.44 10.25 -12.33
C PHE A 183 9.90 11.67 -12.41
N PHE A 184 10.68 12.56 -13.01
CA PHE A 184 10.35 13.98 -13.17
C PHE A 184 9.92 14.67 -11.87
N GLY A 185 10.57 14.33 -10.77
CA GLY A 185 10.32 15.00 -9.50
C GLY A 185 9.17 14.43 -8.70
N THR A 186 8.35 13.49 -9.19
CA THR A 186 7.28 12.85 -8.42
C THR A 186 7.74 11.49 -7.87
N ASP A 187 7.52 11.30 -6.57
CA ASP A 187 7.73 10.00 -5.91
C ASP A 187 6.45 9.17 -6.00
N PHE A 188 6.61 7.89 -6.30
CA PHE A 188 5.52 6.92 -6.36
C PHE A 188 5.55 6.04 -5.11
N VAL A 189 4.41 5.52 -4.67
CA VAL A 189 4.32 4.47 -3.67
C VAL A 189 3.35 3.42 -4.22
N VAL A 190 3.73 2.15 -4.14
CA VAL A 190 2.92 1.04 -4.64
C VAL A 190 2.43 0.22 -3.45
N ILE A 191 1.13 0.07 -3.29
CA ILE A 191 0.54 -0.76 -2.24
C ILE A 191 -0.10 -1.96 -2.91
N TYR A 192 0.12 -3.16 -2.36
CA TYR A 192 -0.57 -4.34 -2.88
C TYR A 192 -1.97 -4.47 -2.32
N SER A 193 -2.89 -4.96 -3.14
CA SER A 193 -4.28 -5.21 -2.76
C SER A 193 -4.42 -6.07 -1.51
N ASP A 194 -3.51 -7.03 -1.30
CA ASP A 194 -3.50 -7.90 -0.13
C ASP A 194 -3.29 -7.15 1.20
N VAL A 195 -2.49 -6.08 1.20
CA VAL A 195 -2.31 -5.22 2.38
C VAL A 195 -3.57 -4.42 2.63
N LEU A 196 -4.22 -3.94 1.57
CA LEU A 196 -5.42 -3.14 1.67
C LEU A 196 -6.65 -3.94 2.13
N GLU A 197 -6.78 -5.18 1.68
CA GLU A 197 -7.82 -6.10 2.17
C GLU A 197 -7.72 -6.28 3.69
N LEU A 198 -6.50 -6.36 4.23
CA LEU A 198 -6.31 -6.45 5.67
C LEU A 198 -6.80 -5.20 6.41
N ALA A 199 -6.60 -4.00 5.86
CA ALA A 199 -7.16 -2.77 6.44
C ALA A 199 -8.67 -2.85 6.61
N TYR A 200 -9.35 -3.34 5.56
CA TYR A 200 -10.81 -3.42 5.54
C TYR A 200 -11.38 -4.54 6.40
N GLU A 201 -10.62 -5.63 6.61
CA GLU A 201 -11.07 -6.78 7.40
C GLU A 201 -10.74 -6.67 8.90
N ASN A 202 -9.52 -6.27 9.27
CA ASN A 202 -9.00 -6.45 10.63
C ASN A 202 -8.44 -5.16 11.28
N GLY A 203 -8.48 -4.01 10.60
CA GLY A 203 -8.23 -2.70 11.20
C GLY A 203 -7.25 -1.79 10.46
N GLU A 204 -7.50 -0.48 10.55
CA GLU A 204 -6.68 0.62 10.02
C GLU A 204 -5.20 0.65 10.48
N PRO A 205 -4.83 0.27 11.74
CA PRO A 205 -3.49 0.48 12.27
C PRO A 205 -2.36 -0.22 11.48
N ALA A 206 -2.52 -1.50 11.15
CA ALA A 206 -1.48 -2.27 10.47
C ALA A 206 -1.16 -1.70 9.08
N VAL A 207 -2.19 -1.25 8.36
CA VAL A 207 -2.01 -0.61 7.03
C VAL A 207 -1.43 0.79 7.16
N ALA A 208 -1.81 1.52 8.21
CA ALA A 208 -1.16 2.79 8.51
C ALA A 208 0.33 2.62 8.80
N PHE A 209 0.73 1.55 9.51
CA PHE A 209 2.14 1.21 9.68
C PHE A 209 2.83 0.88 8.35
N VAL A 210 2.24 0.01 7.52
CA VAL A 210 2.84 -0.35 6.22
C VAL A 210 3.01 0.90 5.36
N LEU A 211 1.99 1.76 5.29
CA LEU A 211 2.08 3.01 4.54
C LEU A 211 3.14 3.95 5.12
N ALA A 212 3.26 4.06 6.45
CA ALA A 212 4.32 4.85 7.08
C ALA A 212 5.73 4.29 6.77
N HIS A 213 5.89 2.96 6.76
CA HIS A 213 7.11 2.28 6.34
C HIS A 213 7.47 2.64 4.89
N GLU A 214 6.52 2.60 3.96
CA GLU A 214 6.79 2.93 2.56
C GLU A 214 7.07 4.41 2.32
N LEU A 215 6.37 5.29 3.03
CA LEU A 215 6.68 6.71 3.03
C LEU A 215 8.07 6.99 3.62
N ALA A 216 8.58 6.14 4.52
CA ALA A 216 9.93 6.25 5.04
C ALA A 216 10.98 5.97 3.95
N HIS A 217 10.74 5.02 3.03
CA HIS A 217 11.60 4.82 1.85
C HIS A 217 11.66 6.07 0.97
N VAL A 218 10.53 6.74 0.75
CA VAL A 218 10.45 8.01 0.00
C VAL A 218 11.24 9.09 0.73
N LYS A 219 11.01 9.27 2.03
CA LYS A 219 11.69 10.26 2.86
C LYS A 219 13.20 10.13 2.83
N ARG A 220 13.69 8.89 2.92
CA ARG A 220 15.11 8.55 2.90
C ARG A 220 15.70 8.47 1.49
N LYS A 221 14.86 8.64 0.46
CA LYS A 221 15.27 8.60 -0.95
C LYS A 221 15.97 7.29 -1.33
N HIS A 222 15.57 6.18 -0.71
CA HIS A 222 16.28 4.90 -0.85
C HIS A 222 16.40 4.43 -2.30
N VAL A 223 15.38 4.69 -3.13
CA VAL A 223 15.38 4.24 -4.54
C VAL A 223 16.29 5.10 -5.42
N ILE A 224 16.15 6.42 -5.39
CA ILE A 224 17.00 7.30 -6.22
C ILE A 224 18.47 7.22 -5.81
N LEU A 225 18.77 7.09 -4.51
CA LEU A 225 20.14 6.90 -4.04
C LEU A 225 20.72 5.54 -4.47
N ARG A 226 19.92 4.47 -4.42
CA ARG A 226 20.32 3.15 -4.93
C ARG A 226 20.58 3.17 -6.43
N LEU A 227 19.79 3.92 -7.20
CA LEU A 227 19.97 4.08 -8.64
C LEU A 227 21.24 4.89 -8.96
N LEU A 228 21.44 6.03 -8.29
CA LEU A 228 22.57 6.92 -8.53
C LEU A 228 23.91 6.26 -8.15
N PHE A 229 23.92 5.45 -7.10
CA PHE A 229 25.11 4.72 -6.64
C PHE A 229 25.02 3.23 -6.96
N PHE A 230 24.31 2.89 -8.04
CA PHE A 230 24.11 1.51 -8.49
C PHE A 230 25.41 0.71 -8.62
N PRO A 231 26.52 1.25 -9.16
CA PRO A 231 27.76 0.48 -9.29
C PRO A 231 28.27 -0.09 -7.96
N GLY A 232 28.19 0.68 -6.86
CA GLY A 232 28.53 0.22 -5.52
C GLY A 232 27.52 -0.80 -4.98
N MET A 233 26.25 -0.70 -5.37
CA MET A 233 25.19 -1.63 -4.94
C MET A 233 25.29 -3.01 -5.60
N VAL A 234 25.95 -3.11 -6.77
CA VAL A 234 26.20 -4.39 -7.45
C VAL A 234 27.30 -5.21 -6.76
N MET A 235 28.12 -4.57 -5.90
CA MET A 235 29.17 -5.27 -5.17
C MET A 235 28.62 -6.43 -4.33
N PRO A 236 29.29 -7.60 -4.33
CA PRO A 236 28.83 -8.77 -3.59
C PRO A 236 28.52 -8.43 -2.13
N PHE A 237 27.38 -8.91 -1.65
CA PHE A 237 26.85 -8.71 -0.28
C PHE A 237 26.46 -7.27 0.08
N LEU A 238 27.18 -6.24 -0.39
CA LEU A 238 26.99 -4.85 0.01
C LEU A 238 25.59 -4.33 -0.33
N GLY A 239 25.11 -4.55 -1.56
CA GLY A 239 23.76 -4.11 -1.95
C GLY A 239 22.66 -4.77 -1.12
N LYS A 240 22.78 -6.06 -0.83
CA LYS A 240 21.81 -6.79 0.02
C LYS A 240 21.87 -6.33 1.47
N ALA A 241 23.07 -6.14 2.01
CA ALA A 241 23.28 -5.65 3.37
C ALA A 241 22.76 -4.21 3.55
N TYR A 242 23.01 -3.34 2.57
CA TYR A 242 22.43 -2.00 2.51
C TYR A 242 20.91 -2.05 2.44
N SER A 243 20.34 -2.87 1.55
CA SER A 243 18.88 -3.02 1.44
C SER A 243 18.28 -3.44 2.78
N ARG A 244 18.85 -4.45 3.45
CA ARG A 244 18.35 -4.89 4.76
C ARG A 244 18.48 -3.82 5.83
N ALA A 245 19.54 -3.02 5.81
CA ALA A 245 19.69 -1.90 6.72
C ALA A 245 18.65 -0.79 6.45
N CYS A 246 18.26 -0.57 5.19
CA CYS A 246 17.16 0.33 4.82
C CYS A 246 15.84 -0.16 5.43
N GLU A 247 15.53 -1.46 5.31
CA GLU A 247 14.33 -2.06 5.91
C GLU A 247 14.28 -1.80 7.42
N TYR A 248 15.36 -2.05 8.16
CA TYR A 248 15.40 -1.78 9.60
C TYR A 248 15.15 -0.32 9.96
N THR A 249 15.63 0.62 9.15
CA THR A 249 15.33 2.04 9.34
C THR A 249 13.86 2.33 9.05
N CYS A 250 13.31 1.81 7.96
CA CYS A 250 11.91 1.99 7.60
C CYS A 250 10.96 1.36 8.62
N ASP A 251 11.29 0.20 9.17
CA ASP A 251 10.55 -0.45 10.26
C ASP A 251 10.53 0.40 11.52
N ARG A 252 11.69 0.93 11.95
CA ARG A 252 11.80 1.81 13.12
C ARG A 252 11.02 3.10 12.93
N LEU A 253 11.10 3.67 11.73
CA LEU A 253 10.40 4.88 11.35
C LEU A 253 8.88 4.64 11.26
N GLY A 254 8.45 3.55 10.64
CA GLY A 254 7.06 3.12 10.60
C GLY A 254 6.49 2.91 12.00
N ALA A 255 7.22 2.19 12.87
CA ALA A 255 6.82 1.94 14.25
C ALA A 255 6.82 3.22 15.10
N HIS A 256 7.65 4.20 14.74
CA HIS A 256 7.63 5.50 15.37
C HIS A 256 6.34 6.27 15.01
N TRP A 257 5.94 6.35 13.74
CA TRP A 257 4.73 7.07 13.35
C TRP A 257 3.43 6.32 13.65
N ARG A 258 3.47 4.99 13.64
CA ARG A 258 2.34 4.08 13.85
C ARG A 258 2.74 2.90 14.76
N PRO A 259 2.97 3.17 16.06
CA PRO A 259 3.29 2.12 17.02
C PRO A 259 2.13 1.15 17.26
N ASP A 260 0.90 1.65 17.11
CA ASP A 260 -0.35 0.90 17.21
C ASP A 260 -0.45 -0.25 16.20
N GLY A 261 0.04 -0.02 14.98
CA GLY A 261 0.03 -1.00 13.90
C GLY A 261 1.33 -1.74 13.68
N ALA A 262 2.38 -1.47 14.47
CA ALA A 262 3.73 -1.94 14.15
C ALA A 262 3.89 -3.46 14.22
N ALA A 263 3.40 -4.07 15.31
CA ALA A 263 3.50 -5.52 15.51
C ALA A 263 2.73 -6.28 14.42
N ASP A 264 1.48 -5.89 14.18
CA ASP A 264 0.65 -6.52 13.14
C ASP A 264 1.18 -6.27 11.74
N GLY A 265 1.58 -5.04 11.44
CA GLY A 265 2.16 -4.68 10.15
C GLY A 265 3.42 -5.48 9.83
N LEU A 266 4.33 -5.66 10.80
CA LEU A 266 5.52 -6.50 10.62
C LEU A 266 5.16 -7.97 10.39
N ARG A 267 4.20 -8.52 11.15
CA ARG A 267 3.74 -9.90 10.94
C ARG A 267 3.13 -10.09 9.55
N VAL A 268 2.42 -9.09 9.05
CA VAL A 268 1.82 -9.09 7.71
C VAL A 268 2.88 -9.01 6.63
N LEU A 269 3.89 -8.16 6.79
CA LEU A 269 5.02 -8.10 5.87
C LEU A 269 5.82 -9.41 5.84
N ALA A 270 5.92 -10.11 6.98
CA ALA A 270 6.67 -11.37 7.10
C ALA A 270 5.91 -12.60 6.56
N ALA A 271 4.63 -12.75 6.92
CA ALA A 271 3.86 -13.97 6.66
C ALA A 271 2.62 -13.77 5.77
N GLY A 272 2.33 -12.53 5.37
CA GLY A 272 1.17 -12.18 4.57
C GLY A 272 -0.14 -12.12 5.36
N LYS A 273 -1.17 -11.54 4.74
CA LYS A 273 -2.47 -11.23 5.36
C LYS A 273 -3.22 -12.42 5.98
N ARG A 274 -2.92 -13.66 5.56
CA ARG A 274 -3.62 -14.87 6.04
C ARG A 274 -2.92 -15.58 7.19
N LEU A 275 -1.61 -15.43 7.30
CA LEU A 275 -0.81 -16.18 8.28
C LEU A 275 -0.25 -15.31 9.39
N TYR A 276 -0.35 -13.99 9.28
CA TYR A 276 0.21 -13.06 10.28
C TYR A 276 -0.28 -13.32 11.71
N THR A 277 -1.54 -13.73 11.89
CA THR A 277 -2.10 -14.07 13.23
C THR A 277 -1.49 -15.32 13.86
N ARG A 278 -0.79 -16.15 13.07
CA ARG A 278 -0.10 -17.36 13.54
C ARG A 278 1.38 -17.13 13.81
N VAL A 279 1.89 -15.93 13.56
CA VAL A 279 3.29 -15.58 13.82
C VAL A 279 3.43 -15.21 15.29
N ASP A 280 4.23 -15.99 16.01
CA ASP A 280 4.70 -15.63 17.35
C ASP A 280 5.79 -14.56 17.23
N ILE A 281 5.71 -13.52 18.07
CA ILE A 281 6.66 -12.40 18.07
C ILE A 281 7.79 -12.66 19.07
N GLU A 282 7.56 -13.54 20.06
CA GLU A 282 8.55 -13.84 21.10
C GLU A 282 9.58 -14.89 20.68
N GLU A 283 9.33 -15.62 19.58
CA GLU A 283 10.25 -16.57 18.93
C GLU A 283 11.24 -15.88 17.98
#